data_AF-A0A9X4RFE5-F1
#
_entry.id   AF-A0A9X4RFE5-F1
#
_cell.length_a   1.000
_cell.length_b   1.000
_cell.length_c   1.000
_cell.angle_alpha   90.00
_cell.angle_beta   90.00
_cell.angle_gamma   90.00
#
_symmetry.space_group_name_H-M   'P 1'
#
loop_
_entity.id
_entity.type
_entity.pdbx_description
1 polymer ?
#
loop_
_entity_poly.entity_id
_entity_poly.type
_entity_poly.pdbx_seq_one_letter_code
_entity_poly.pdbx_strand_id
1 'polypeptide(L)'
;MQTDAMLLRAAFGDGGECQRERHCLLPEPTGPQQRWHRAVVHGGRGEYARARADLDELARDPRAGLWRSFAASTRASLLRQLGGHRAAAPLDGRALALTATGMPEDPSSVTAARCDALTGLAADALGCGRFDLARRLLDRVAAELDGVDLEVVETESAEPERSEPGTVDPGEAGDPLWRPRLRLHWVSAETAMASGRPGPALEHAERGVDRAARCPSTRHRIKSDLILAAALCAAGRGEESAELAERVADDCARTGLVPLRWAAAMLLTAVRPTGGFDRVRDDCARAIARGGGVLG
;
A
#
# COMPACT_ATOMS: atom_id res chain seq x y z
N MET A 1 -24.61 -1.25 -1.94
CA MET A 1 -24.47 -0.81 -0.53
C MET A 1 -23.88 -1.89 0.37
N GLN A 2 -24.52 -3.06 0.58
CA GLN A 2 -23.96 -4.10 1.47
C GLN A 2 -22.66 -4.74 0.91
N THR A 3 -22.60 -5.01 -0.40
CA THR A 3 -21.40 -5.54 -1.08
C THR A 3 -20.23 -4.55 -1.13
N ASP A 4 -20.52 -3.27 -1.41
CA ASP A 4 -19.51 -2.18 -1.42
C ASP A 4 -18.79 -2.08 -0.08
N ALA A 5 -19.56 -1.97 1.01
CA ALA A 5 -19.04 -1.86 2.36
C ALA A 5 -18.27 -3.12 2.78
N MET A 6 -18.57 -4.28 2.21
CA MET A 6 -17.88 -5.53 2.51
C MET A 6 -16.52 -5.63 1.81
N LEU A 7 -16.46 -5.35 0.50
CA LEU A 7 -15.20 -5.35 -0.24
C LEU A 7 -14.26 -4.23 0.19
N LEU A 8 -14.80 -3.04 0.48
CA LEU A 8 -14.03 -1.94 1.05
C LEU A 8 -13.42 -2.34 2.41
N ARG A 9 -14.21 -2.91 3.32
CA ARG A 9 -13.71 -3.41 4.62
C ARG A 9 -12.72 -4.55 4.46
N ALA A 10 -12.91 -5.46 3.50
CA ALA A 10 -11.94 -6.51 3.23
C ALA A 10 -10.59 -5.95 2.74
N ALA A 11 -10.61 -4.92 1.89
CA ALA A 11 -9.42 -4.30 1.31
C ALA A 11 -8.69 -3.38 2.31
N PHE A 12 -9.44 -2.57 3.06
CA PHE A 12 -8.91 -1.47 3.86
C PHE A 12 -9.46 -1.39 5.29
N GLY A 13 -10.17 -2.40 5.78
CA GLY A 13 -10.64 -2.47 7.16
C GLY A 13 -9.71 -3.23 8.09
N ASP A 14 -10.23 -3.50 9.29
CA ASP A 14 -9.55 -4.22 10.37
C ASP A 14 -9.42 -5.73 10.13
N GLY A 15 -10.18 -6.25 9.16
CA GLY A 15 -10.19 -7.66 8.84
C GLY A 15 -11.14 -8.48 9.68
N GLY A 16 -12.38 -8.01 9.86
CA GLY A 16 -13.50 -8.79 10.42
C GLY A 16 -13.62 -10.24 9.88
N GLU A 17 -14.58 -11.02 10.37
CA GLU A 17 -14.68 -12.49 10.23
C GLU A 17 -14.23 -13.09 8.87
N CYS A 18 -14.49 -12.42 7.75
CA CYS A 18 -14.01 -12.77 6.39
C CYS A 18 -12.48 -12.86 6.17
N GLN A 19 -11.62 -12.30 7.03
CA GLN A 19 -10.16 -12.46 6.92
C GLN A 19 -9.61 -13.65 7.71
N ARG A 20 -10.38 -14.25 8.62
CA ARG A 20 -9.94 -15.40 9.43
C ARG A 20 -9.90 -16.70 8.65
N GLU A 21 -10.77 -16.82 7.64
CA GLU A 21 -10.76 -17.93 6.70
C GLU A 21 -9.98 -17.53 5.45
N ARG A 22 -8.79 -18.12 5.28
CA ARG A 22 -7.93 -17.92 4.08
C ARG A 22 -8.66 -18.18 2.75
N HIS A 23 -9.83 -18.82 2.79
CA HIS A 23 -10.65 -19.19 1.65
C HIS A 23 -12.03 -18.52 1.62
N CYS A 24 -12.26 -17.49 2.44
CA CYS A 24 -13.53 -16.75 2.38
C CYS A 24 -13.73 -16.19 0.96
N LEU A 25 -14.80 -16.65 0.30
CA LEU A 25 -15.18 -16.24 -1.04
C LEU A 25 -15.58 -14.77 -1.01
N LEU A 26 -14.86 -13.96 -1.77
CA LEU A 26 -15.20 -12.56 -1.97
C LEU A 26 -16.37 -12.45 -2.95
N PRO A 27 -17.33 -11.53 -2.73
CA PRO A 27 -18.50 -11.37 -3.57
C PRO A 27 -18.11 -10.88 -4.96
N GLU A 28 -18.96 -11.15 -5.95
CA GLU A 28 -18.75 -10.67 -7.31
C GLU A 28 -18.92 -9.14 -7.36
N PRO A 29 -17.92 -8.38 -7.88
CA PRO A 29 -18.00 -6.95 -7.98
C PRO A 29 -19.00 -6.53 -9.06
N THR A 30 -19.92 -5.65 -8.70
CA THR A 30 -20.91 -5.07 -9.62
C THR A 30 -20.44 -3.77 -10.27
N GLY A 31 -19.24 -3.27 -9.92
CA GLY A 31 -18.69 -2.04 -10.48
C GLY A 31 -17.17 -1.88 -10.33
N PRO A 32 -16.60 -0.85 -10.97
CA PRO A 32 -15.15 -0.61 -11.04
C PRO A 32 -14.44 -0.55 -9.67
N GLN A 33 -14.99 0.22 -8.73
CA GLN A 33 -14.43 0.39 -7.38
C GLN A 33 -14.39 -0.94 -6.61
N GLN A 34 -15.49 -1.69 -6.61
CA GLN A 34 -15.59 -3.00 -5.96
C GLN A 34 -14.57 -3.98 -6.54
N ARG A 35 -14.43 -4.00 -7.87
CA ARG A 35 -13.47 -4.87 -8.57
C ARG A 35 -12.03 -4.53 -8.19
N TRP A 36 -11.71 -3.24 -8.10
CA TRP A 36 -10.41 -2.80 -7.60
C TRP A 36 -10.17 -3.21 -6.14
N HIS A 37 -11.14 -3.05 -5.25
CA HIS A 37 -11.04 -3.54 -3.87
C HIS A 37 -10.78 -5.05 -3.81
N ARG A 38 -11.52 -5.85 -4.59
CA ARG A 38 -11.32 -7.30 -4.67
C ARG A 38 -9.89 -7.65 -5.11
N ALA A 39 -9.37 -6.96 -6.12
CA ALA A 39 -7.99 -7.13 -6.56
C ALA A 39 -6.96 -6.80 -5.45
N VAL A 40 -7.19 -5.73 -4.68
CA VAL A 40 -6.34 -5.34 -3.54
C VAL A 40 -6.31 -6.42 -2.46
N VAL A 41 -7.46 -7.03 -2.16
CA VAL A 41 -7.55 -8.15 -1.20
C VAL A 41 -6.77 -9.36 -1.71
N HIS A 42 -7.01 -9.80 -2.94
CA HIS A 42 -6.31 -10.94 -3.54
C HIS A 42 -4.80 -10.71 -3.56
N GLY A 43 -4.34 -9.51 -3.92
CA GLY A 43 -2.93 -9.15 -3.86
C GLY A 43 -2.34 -9.23 -2.44
N GLY A 44 -3.09 -8.78 -1.43
CA GLY A 44 -2.70 -8.89 -0.02
C GLY A 44 -2.58 -10.34 0.48
N ARG A 45 -3.42 -11.25 -0.05
CA ARG A 45 -3.42 -12.68 0.27
C ARG A 45 -2.35 -13.48 -0.50
N GLY A 46 -1.68 -12.87 -1.49
CA GLY A 46 -0.76 -13.55 -2.39
C GLY A 46 -1.44 -14.31 -3.54
N GLU A 47 -2.73 -14.07 -3.78
CA GLU A 47 -3.52 -14.66 -4.88
C GLU A 47 -3.36 -13.83 -6.16
N TYR A 48 -2.12 -13.67 -6.61
CA TYR A 48 -1.73 -12.79 -7.72
C TYR A 48 -2.48 -13.06 -9.04
N ALA A 49 -2.79 -14.32 -9.38
CA ALA A 49 -3.53 -14.67 -10.58
C ALA A 49 -4.96 -14.10 -10.55
N ARG A 50 -5.66 -14.21 -9.41
CA ARG A 50 -7.01 -13.65 -9.23
C ARG A 50 -6.97 -12.13 -9.24
N ALA A 51 -6.01 -11.53 -8.53
CA ALA A 51 -5.83 -10.09 -8.54
C ALA A 51 -5.61 -9.55 -9.97
N ARG A 52 -4.76 -10.21 -10.77
CA ARG A 52 -4.53 -9.82 -12.16
C ARG A 52 -5.77 -9.96 -13.04
N ALA A 53 -6.57 -11.01 -12.86
CA ALA A 53 -7.82 -11.18 -13.60
C ALA A 53 -8.78 -9.99 -13.37
N ASP A 54 -8.97 -9.58 -12.12
CA ASP A 54 -9.79 -8.41 -11.78
C ASP A 54 -9.24 -7.11 -12.39
N LEU A 55 -7.92 -6.91 -12.33
CA LEU A 55 -7.27 -5.72 -12.89
C LEU A 55 -7.34 -5.69 -14.42
N ASP A 56 -7.25 -6.85 -15.07
CA ASP A 56 -7.39 -7.00 -16.52
C ASP A 56 -8.82 -6.68 -16.98
N GLU A 57 -9.84 -7.13 -16.25
CA GLU A 57 -11.23 -6.76 -16.51
C GLU A 57 -11.46 -5.26 -16.31
N LEU A 58 -10.95 -4.69 -15.22
CA LEU A 58 -11.05 -3.27 -14.93
C LEU A 58 -10.36 -2.39 -15.98
N ALA A 59 -9.23 -2.85 -16.53
CA ALA A 59 -8.54 -2.15 -17.60
C ALA A 59 -9.31 -2.10 -18.93
N ARG A 60 -10.21 -3.08 -19.16
CA ARG A 60 -11.04 -3.16 -20.38
C ARG A 60 -12.40 -2.49 -20.21
N ASP A 61 -12.90 -2.32 -18.99
CA ASP A 61 -14.21 -1.74 -18.70
C ASP A 61 -14.28 -0.25 -19.10
N PRO A 62 -15.14 0.16 -20.06
CA PRO A 62 -15.31 1.57 -20.44
C PRO A 62 -15.85 2.46 -19.32
N ARG A 63 -16.52 1.89 -18.32
CA ARG A 63 -17.09 2.61 -17.16
C ARG A 63 -16.06 2.86 -16.05
N ALA A 64 -14.85 2.32 -16.19
CA ALA A 64 -13.87 2.35 -15.11
C ALA A 64 -13.30 3.75 -14.82
N GLY A 65 -13.30 4.68 -15.78
CA GLY A 65 -12.80 6.04 -15.56
C GLY A 65 -11.44 6.08 -14.87
N LEU A 66 -11.33 6.84 -13.78
CA LEU A 66 -10.12 6.97 -12.96
C LEU A 66 -9.67 5.64 -12.32
N TRP A 67 -10.57 4.67 -12.11
CA TRP A 67 -10.20 3.35 -11.56
C TRP A 67 -9.20 2.60 -12.44
N ARG A 68 -9.10 2.94 -13.74
CA ARG A 68 -8.03 2.41 -14.61
C ARG A 68 -6.64 2.84 -14.15
N SER A 69 -6.49 4.04 -13.60
CA SER A 69 -5.23 4.52 -13.01
C SER A 69 -4.87 3.69 -11.79
N PHE A 70 -5.79 3.55 -10.82
CA PHE A 70 -5.61 2.69 -9.65
C PHE A 70 -5.33 1.23 -10.03
N ALA A 71 -5.99 0.71 -11.07
CA ALA A 71 -5.76 -0.64 -11.56
C ALA A 71 -4.33 -0.82 -12.08
N ALA A 72 -3.86 0.13 -12.91
CA ALA A 72 -2.52 0.11 -13.46
C ALA A 72 -1.45 0.18 -12.35
N SER A 73 -1.57 1.10 -11.39
CA SER A 73 -0.65 1.20 -10.24
C SER A 73 -0.71 0.00 -9.30
N THR A 74 -1.88 -0.63 -9.16
CA THR A 74 -2.00 -1.87 -8.40
C THR A 74 -1.27 -3.01 -9.10
N ARG A 75 -1.44 -3.17 -10.43
CA ARG A 75 -0.71 -4.16 -11.22
C ARG A 75 0.80 -3.95 -11.14
N ALA A 76 1.24 -2.70 -11.26
CA ALA A 76 2.64 -2.32 -11.07
C ALA A 76 3.14 -2.74 -9.68
N SER A 77 2.32 -2.54 -8.65
CA SER A 77 2.65 -2.96 -7.29
C SER A 77 2.77 -4.46 -7.10
N LEU A 78 1.94 -5.24 -7.78
CA LEU A 78 2.05 -6.71 -7.75
C LEU A 78 3.36 -7.16 -8.41
N LEU A 79 3.79 -6.51 -9.50
CA LEU A 79 5.08 -6.81 -10.14
C LEU A 79 6.27 -6.44 -9.25
N ARG A 80 6.25 -5.26 -8.61
CA ARG A 80 7.31 -4.82 -7.69
C ARG A 80 7.51 -5.77 -6.52
N GLN A 81 6.43 -6.29 -5.95
CA GLN A 81 6.50 -7.28 -4.87
C GLN A 81 7.17 -8.60 -5.27
N LEU A 82 7.26 -8.85 -6.57
CA LEU A 82 7.88 -10.02 -7.17
C LEU A 82 9.27 -9.68 -7.78
N GLY A 83 9.82 -8.49 -7.50
CA GLY A 83 11.11 -8.01 -8.02
C GLY A 83 11.06 -7.38 -9.42
N GLY A 84 9.88 -7.29 -10.05
CA GLY A 84 9.68 -6.85 -11.43
C GLY A 84 9.68 -5.33 -11.65
N HIS A 85 10.63 -4.59 -11.08
CA HIS A 85 10.64 -3.11 -11.11
C HIS A 85 10.63 -2.50 -12.51
N ARG A 86 11.47 -3.01 -13.43
CA ARG A 86 11.52 -2.50 -14.82
C ARG A 86 10.20 -2.71 -15.57
N ALA A 87 9.50 -3.81 -15.28
CA ALA A 87 8.22 -4.12 -15.90
C ALA A 87 7.05 -3.34 -15.27
N ALA A 88 7.21 -2.91 -14.01
CA ALA A 88 6.21 -2.11 -13.30
C ALA A 88 6.20 -0.63 -13.75
N ALA A 89 7.36 -0.04 -14.04
CA ALA A 89 7.44 1.39 -14.35
C ALA A 89 6.54 1.86 -15.52
N PRO A 90 6.42 1.14 -16.66
CA PRO A 90 5.49 1.53 -17.73
C PRO A 90 4.02 1.55 -17.30
N LEU A 91 3.64 0.71 -16.33
CA LEU A 91 2.27 0.66 -15.81
C LEU A 91 1.96 1.88 -14.94
N ASP A 92 2.88 2.30 -14.06
CA ASP A 92 2.69 3.54 -13.29
C ASP A 92 2.78 4.79 -14.19
N GLY A 93 3.60 4.77 -15.24
CA GLY A 93 3.59 5.81 -16.27
C GLY A 93 2.23 5.93 -16.97
N ARG A 94 1.61 4.79 -17.32
CA ARG A 94 0.24 4.75 -17.85
C ARG A 94 -0.78 5.23 -16.82
N ALA A 95 -0.64 4.84 -15.55
CA ALA A 95 -1.51 5.28 -14.47
C ALA A 95 -1.50 6.81 -14.33
N LEU A 96 -0.32 7.42 -14.40
CA LEU A 96 -0.13 8.87 -14.38
C LEU A 96 -0.81 9.55 -15.57
N ALA A 97 -0.61 9.03 -16.80
CA ALA A 97 -1.24 9.59 -18.00
C ALA A 97 -2.79 9.55 -17.92
N LEU A 98 -3.36 8.49 -17.33
CA LEU A 98 -4.80 8.37 -17.13
C LEU A 98 -5.39 9.45 -16.20
N THR A 99 -4.58 10.03 -15.30
CA THR A 99 -5.03 11.13 -14.42
C THR A 99 -5.23 12.44 -15.17
N ALA A 100 -4.61 12.61 -16.34
CA ALA A 100 -4.76 13.80 -17.18
C ALA A 100 -6.00 13.75 -18.10
N THR A 101 -6.53 12.55 -18.36
CA THR A 101 -7.64 12.33 -19.31
C THR A 101 -8.99 12.10 -18.64
N GLY A 102 -9.02 11.96 -17.31
CA GLY A 102 -10.26 11.78 -16.57
C GLY A 102 -10.96 13.12 -16.36
N MET A 103 -12.25 13.20 -16.71
CA MET A 103 -13.10 14.29 -16.19
C MET A 103 -13.21 14.09 -14.67
N PRO A 104 -12.81 15.07 -13.84
CA PRO A 104 -12.83 14.89 -12.39
C PRO A 104 -14.27 14.95 -11.86
N GLU A 105 -14.71 13.89 -11.18
CA GLU A 105 -15.87 13.96 -10.27
C GLU A 105 -15.45 14.50 -8.89
N ASP A 106 -14.18 14.27 -8.50
CA ASP A 106 -13.58 14.70 -7.22
C ASP A 106 -12.06 15.00 -7.41
N PRO A 107 -11.59 16.24 -7.15
CA PRO A 107 -10.16 16.60 -7.21
C PRO A 107 -9.26 15.73 -6.32
N SER A 108 -9.73 15.35 -5.12
CA SER A 108 -8.96 14.55 -4.17
C SER A 108 -8.63 13.16 -4.72
N SER A 109 -9.58 12.54 -5.41
CA SER A 109 -9.40 11.25 -6.08
C SER A 109 -8.35 11.31 -7.19
N VAL A 110 -8.31 12.41 -7.96
CA VAL A 110 -7.29 12.62 -9.01
C VAL A 110 -5.90 12.79 -8.38
N THR A 111 -5.79 13.60 -7.34
CA THR A 111 -4.53 13.75 -6.57
C THR A 111 -4.08 12.41 -6.01
N ALA A 112 -4.99 11.62 -5.43
CA ALA A 112 -4.68 10.29 -4.90
C ALA A 112 -4.10 9.37 -5.98
N ALA A 113 -4.73 9.31 -7.15
CA ALA A 113 -4.27 8.50 -8.28
C ALA A 113 -2.90 8.97 -8.81
N ARG A 114 -2.69 10.29 -8.89
CA ARG A 114 -1.42 10.88 -9.33
C ARG A 114 -0.28 10.56 -8.37
N CYS A 115 -0.52 10.77 -7.07
CA CYS A 115 0.46 10.49 -6.03
C CYS A 115 0.76 8.98 -5.92
N ASP A 116 -0.23 8.11 -6.08
CA ASP A 116 0.00 6.66 -6.12
C ASP A 116 0.90 6.25 -7.29
N ALA A 117 0.68 6.81 -8.48
CA ALA A 117 1.47 6.54 -9.68
C ALA A 117 2.91 7.08 -9.55
N LEU A 118 3.08 8.33 -9.10
CA LEU A 118 4.39 8.93 -8.87
C LEU A 118 5.19 8.18 -7.80
N THR A 119 4.54 7.76 -6.72
CA THR A 119 5.16 6.93 -5.67
C THR A 119 5.55 5.55 -6.22
N GLY A 120 4.74 4.98 -7.12
CA GLY A 120 5.07 3.75 -7.84
C GLY A 120 6.32 3.88 -8.71
N LEU A 121 6.41 4.95 -9.51
CA LEU A 121 7.61 5.29 -10.29
C LEU A 121 8.84 5.51 -9.42
N ALA A 122 8.68 6.11 -8.24
CA ALA A 122 9.77 6.28 -7.28
C ALA A 122 10.26 4.92 -6.76
N ALA A 123 9.35 4.01 -6.41
CA ALA A 123 9.69 2.65 -5.98
C ALA A 123 10.38 1.84 -7.07
N ASP A 124 9.99 2.03 -8.34
CA ASP A 124 10.66 1.38 -9.48
C ASP A 124 12.04 1.96 -9.76
N ALA A 125 12.19 3.28 -9.65
CA ALA A 125 13.49 3.94 -9.73
C ALA A 125 14.42 3.44 -8.62
N LEU A 126 13.93 3.34 -7.38
CA LEU A 126 14.62 2.74 -6.25
C LEU A 126 15.07 1.31 -6.55
N GLY A 127 14.16 0.43 -6.96
CA GLY A 127 14.48 -0.97 -7.28
C GLY A 127 15.44 -1.15 -8.47
N CYS A 128 15.61 -0.11 -9.29
CA CYS A 128 16.59 -0.06 -10.38
C CYS A 128 17.91 0.66 -9.98
N GLY A 129 18.09 1.03 -8.70
CA GLY A 129 19.29 1.73 -8.22
C GLY A 129 19.37 3.21 -8.60
N ARG A 130 18.27 3.83 -9.04
CA ARG A 130 18.20 5.24 -9.47
C ARG A 130 17.73 6.14 -8.33
N PHE A 131 18.49 6.17 -7.23
CA PHE A 131 18.09 6.82 -5.97
C PHE A 131 17.77 8.32 -6.10
N ASP A 132 18.53 9.07 -6.91
CA ASP A 132 18.23 10.50 -7.15
C ASP A 132 16.90 10.72 -7.87
N LEU A 133 16.56 9.84 -8.82
CA LEU A 133 15.26 9.91 -9.48
C LEU A 133 14.14 9.56 -8.50
N ALA A 134 14.33 8.52 -7.68
CA ALA A 134 13.37 8.15 -6.65
C ALA A 134 13.09 9.33 -5.71
N ARG A 135 14.14 9.99 -5.19
CA ARG A 135 14.00 11.17 -4.33
C ARG A 135 13.25 12.31 -5.01
N ARG A 136 13.62 12.70 -6.24
CA ARG A 136 12.91 13.77 -6.96
C ARG A 136 11.42 13.47 -7.19
N LEU A 137 11.08 12.20 -7.43
CA LEU A 137 9.69 11.77 -7.56
C LEU A 137 8.95 11.84 -6.22
N LEU A 138 9.61 11.46 -5.11
CA LEU A 138 9.03 11.58 -3.76
C LEU A 138 8.86 13.04 -3.33
N ASP A 139 9.82 13.91 -3.66
CA ASP A 139 9.72 15.36 -3.42
C ASP A 139 8.51 15.95 -4.17
N ARG A 140 8.27 15.49 -5.41
CA ARG A 140 7.08 15.85 -6.20
C ARG A 140 5.80 15.37 -5.53
N VAL A 141 5.76 14.13 -5.02
CA VAL A 141 4.59 13.59 -4.30
C VAL A 141 4.31 14.42 -3.04
N ALA A 142 5.33 14.77 -2.27
CA ALA A 142 5.19 15.60 -1.07
C ALA A 142 4.56 16.96 -1.44
N ALA A 143 5.11 17.65 -2.46
CA ALA A 143 4.59 18.94 -2.90
C ALA A 143 3.12 18.88 -3.36
N GLU A 144 2.70 17.81 -4.04
CA GLU A 144 1.30 17.64 -4.48
C GLU A 144 0.36 17.38 -3.28
N LEU A 145 0.84 16.72 -2.22
CA LEU A 145 0.06 16.46 -1.00
C LEU A 145 -0.03 17.70 -0.11
N ASP A 146 1.07 18.46 0.03
CA ASP A 146 1.11 19.70 0.80
C ASP A 146 0.22 20.78 0.16
N GLY A 147 0.16 20.83 -1.18
CA GLY A 147 -0.73 21.75 -1.90
C GLY A 147 -2.21 21.57 -1.56
N VAL A 148 -2.66 20.32 -1.38
CA VAL A 148 -4.05 20.03 -0.97
C VAL A 148 -4.31 20.46 0.48
N ASP A 149 -3.35 20.26 1.38
CA ASP A 149 -3.50 20.68 2.78
C ASP A 149 -3.63 22.22 2.90
N LEU A 150 -2.93 22.98 2.06
CA LEU A 150 -3.05 24.44 1.99
C LEU A 150 -4.43 24.87 1.45
N GLU A 151 -4.92 24.23 0.38
CA GLU A 151 -6.25 24.53 -0.17
C GLU A 151 -7.37 24.30 0.85
N VAL A 152 -7.30 23.21 1.63
CA VAL A 152 -8.29 22.91 2.68
C VAL A 152 -8.27 24.00 3.77
N VAL A 153 -7.10 24.38 4.27
CA VAL A 153 -6.96 25.43 5.29
C VAL A 153 -7.50 26.78 4.80
N GLU A 154 -7.26 27.14 3.55
CA GLU A 154 -7.81 28.36 2.94
C GLU A 154 -9.35 28.32 2.85
N THR A 155 -9.94 27.16 2.52
CA THR A 155 -11.41 27.01 2.45
C THR A 155 -12.10 27.01 3.82
N GLU A 156 -11.49 26.42 4.86
CA GLU A 156 -12.03 26.39 6.23
C GLU A 156 -11.93 27.75 6.95
N SER A 157 -11.09 28.66 6.45
CA SER A 157 -10.93 30.02 6.99
C SER A 157 -12.09 30.96 6.64
N ALA A 158 -13.04 30.52 5.80
CA ALA A 158 -14.33 31.17 5.64
C ALA A 158 -15.27 30.75 6.79
N GLU A 159 -15.82 31.72 7.55
CA GLU A 159 -16.57 31.46 8.78
C GLU A 159 -17.60 30.30 8.65
N PRO A 160 -17.55 29.26 9.51
CA PRO A 160 -18.49 28.16 9.43
C PRO A 160 -19.86 28.57 9.97
N GLU A 161 -20.92 28.32 9.20
CA GLU A 161 -22.29 28.34 9.70
C GLU A 161 -22.43 27.27 10.81
N ARG A 162 -22.84 27.70 12.01
CA ARG A 162 -23.00 26.85 13.20
C ARG A 162 -24.00 25.73 12.92
N SER A 163 -23.52 24.49 12.84
CA SER A 163 -24.36 23.28 12.87
C SER A 163 -24.30 22.65 14.27
N GLU A 164 -25.46 22.22 14.77
CA GLU A 164 -25.66 21.71 16.13
C GLU A 164 -24.86 20.43 16.47
N PRO A 165 -24.55 20.17 17.75
CA PRO A 165 -23.78 19.01 18.18
C PRO A 165 -24.65 17.74 18.14
N GLY A 166 -24.68 17.08 16.98
CA GLY A 166 -25.27 15.77 16.75
C GLY A 166 -24.20 14.69 16.62
N THR A 167 -24.46 13.53 17.24
CA THR A 167 -23.69 12.28 17.20
C THR A 167 -22.87 12.06 15.93
N VAL A 168 -21.53 11.99 16.09
CA VAL A 168 -20.61 11.63 15.01
C VAL A 168 -20.86 10.19 14.57
N ASP A 169 -21.34 10.03 13.34
CA ASP A 169 -21.48 8.78 12.61
C ASP A 169 -20.06 8.20 12.35
N PRO A 170 -19.78 6.88 12.51
CA PRO A 170 -18.48 6.28 12.20
C PRO A 170 -18.06 6.37 10.72
N GLY A 171 -18.81 7.11 9.90
CA GLY A 171 -18.53 7.48 8.51
C GLY A 171 -18.05 8.92 8.32
N GLU A 172 -17.63 9.65 9.37
CA GLU A 172 -16.89 10.92 9.21
C GLU A 172 -15.67 10.69 8.31
N ALA A 173 -15.66 11.38 7.15
CA ALA A 173 -14.77 11.11 6.03
C ALA A 173 -13.29 11.19 6.43
N GLY A 174 -12.69 10.04 6.73
CA GLY A 174 -11.26 9.95 6.96
C GLY A 174 -10.47 10.49 5.76
N ASP A 175 -9.31 11.11 6.03
CA ASP A 175 -8.38 11.70 5.06
C ASP A 175 -8.36 10.93 3.72
N PRO A 176 -8.95 11.46 2.62
CA PRO A 176 -9.05 10.73 1.35
C PRO A 176 -7.68 10.43 0.72
N LEU A 177 -6.63 11.12 1.17
CA LEU A 177 -5.24 10.97 0.74
C LEU A 177 -4.39 10.18 1.75
N TRP A 178 -5.01 9.50 2.74
CA TRP A 178 -4.30 8.72 3.76
C TRP A 178 -3.33 7.70 3.13
N ARG A 179 -3.75 7.04 2.03
CA ARG A 179 -2.96 5.99 1.38
C ARG A 179 -1.74 6.56 0.64
N PRO A 180 -1.87 7.57 -0.23
CA PRO A 180 -0.72 8.28 -0.79
C PRO A 180 0.29 8.78 0.24
N ARG A 181 -0.19 9.44 1.32
CA ARG A 181 0.68 9.94 2.41
C ARG A 181 1.46 8.82 3.08
N LEU A 182 0.80 7.70 3.34
CA LEU A 182 1.45 6.56 3.95
C LEU A 182 2.50 5.92 3.02
N ARG A 183 2.17 5.77 1.74
CA ARG A 183 3.09 5.20 0.75
C ARG A 183 4.30 6.09 0.49
N LEU A 184 4.14 7.41 0.53
CA LEU A 184 5.26 8.36 0.48
C LEU A 184 6.29 8.02 1.57
N HIS A 185 5.85 7.88 2.82
CA HIS A 185 6.75 7.52 3.93
C HIS A 185 7.43 6.18 3.74
N TRP A 186 6.71 5.14 3.28
CA TRP A 186 7.32 3.84 3.01
C TRP A 186 8.44 3.91 1.98
N VAL A 187 8.18 4.49 0.82
CA VAL A 187 9.17 4.52 -0.27
C VAL A 187 10.32 5.48 0.07
N SER A 188 10.05 6.56 0.82
CA SER A 188 11.12 7.43 1.35
C SER A 188 12.02 6.70 2.35
N ALA A 189 11.47 5.89 3.26
CA ALA A 189 12.24 5.07 4.18
C ALA A 189 13.08 4.03 3.42
N GLU A 190 12.47 3.27 2.49
CA GLU A 190 13.16 2.30 1.65
C GLU A 190 14.28 2.95 0.82
N THR A 191 14.03 4.14 0.25
CA THR A 191 15.04 4.90 -0.50
C THR A 191 16.20 5.34 0.39
N ALA A 192 15.91 5.81 1.61
CA ALA A 192 16.95 6.20 2.57
C ALA A 192 17.79 5.00 3.02
N MET A 193 17.17 3.84 3.31
CA MET A 193 17.89 2.60 3.63
C MET A 193 18.83 2.18 2.50
N ALA A 194 18.31 2.09 1.27
CA ALA A 194 19.10 1.69 0.10
C ALA A 194 20.24 2.67 -0.24
N SER A 195 20.11 3.94 0.18
CA SER A 195 21.13 4.97 0.00
C SER A 195 22.11 5.07 1.19
N GLY A 196 22.06 4.15 2.16
CA GLY A 196 22.95 4.17 3.33
C GLY A 196 22.68 5.33 4.31
N ARG A 197 21.43 5.79 4.41
CA ARG A 197 21.01 6.90 5.28
C ARG A 197 20.05 6.40 6.39
N PRO A 198 20.57 5.72 7.44
CA PRO A 198 19.72 5.07 8.45
C PRO A 198 18.90 6.05 9.30
N GLY A 199 19.43 7.24 9.61
CA GLY A 199 18.69 8.27 10.37
C GLY A 199 17.40 8.72 9.65
N PRO A 200 17.50 9.24 8.42
CA PRO A 200 16.32 9.57 7.60
C PRO A 200 15.39 8.38 7.34
N ALA A 201 15.95 7.16 7.25
CA ALA A 201 15.13 5.95 7.09
C ALA A 201 14.22 5.70 8.30
N LEU A 202 14.76 5.81 9.51
CA LEU A 202 13.99 5.67 10.76
C LEU A 202 12.93 6.78 10.86
N GLU A 203 13.29 8.03 10.62
CA GLU A 203 12.36 9.17 10.69
C GLU A 203 11.14 8.96 9.77
N HIS A 204 11.37 8.53 8.53
CA HIS A 204 10.27 8.22 7.62
C HIS A 204 9.46 7.00 8.05
N ALA A 205 10.11 5.95 8.55
CA ALA A 205 9.41 4.75 9.00
C ALA A 205 8.52 5.01 10.23
N GLU A 206 9.02 5.78 11.21
CA GLU A 206 8.28 6.20 12.40
C GLU A 206 7.06 7.06 12.02
N ARG A 207 7.23 8.06 11.16
CA ARG A 207 6.10 8.84 10.60
C ARG A 207 5.09 7.95 9.88
N GLY A 208 5.56 6.92 9.19
CA GLY A 208 4.72 5.92 8.55
C GLY A 208 3.88 5.10 9.55
N VAL A 209 4.46 4.71 10.69
CA VAL A 209 3.73 4.02 11.77
C VAL A 209 2.71 4.96 12.42
N ASP A 210 3.11 6.18 12.78
CA ASP A 210 2.23 7.19 13.38
C ASP A 210 1.01 7.49 12.51
N ARG A 211 1.22 7.61 11.19
CA ARG A 211 0.13 7.83 10.24
C ARG A 211 -0.74 6.59 10.08
N ALA A 212 -0.15 5.40 10.04
CA ALA A 212 -0.90 4.16 9.90
C ALA A 212 -1.78 3.85 11.11
N ALA A 213 -1.40 4.29 12.31
CA ALA A 213 -2.23 4.16 13.52
C ALA A 213 -3.63 4.77 13.36
N ARG A 214 -3.78 5.76 12.48
CA ARG A 214 -5.03 6.48 12.21
C ARG A 214 -5.78 5.96 10.97
N CYS A 215 -5.19 5.03 10.21
CA CYS A 215 -5.82 4.50 9.00
C CYS A 215 -6.72 3.29 9.33
N PRO A 216 -7.77 3.01 8.53
CA PRO A 216 -8.67 1.90 8.81
C PRO A 216 -8.05 0.52 8.53
N SER A 217 -6.92 0.44 7.82
CA SER A 217 -6.44 -0.81 7.23
C SER A 217 -5.39 -1.54 8.07
N THR A 218 -5.75 -2.73 8.56
CA THR A 218 -4.81 -3.64 9.26
C THR A 218 -3.59 -3.96 8.42
N ARG A 219 -3.78 -4.22 7.11
CA ARG A 219 -2.66 -4.50 6.19
C ARG A 219 -1.67 -3.34 6.12
N HIS A 220 -2.15 -2.10 6.13
CA HIS A 220 -1.27 -0.93 6.04
C HIS A 220 -0.54 -0.69 7.36
N ARG A 221 -1.19 -0.92 8.52
CA ARG A 221 -0.50 -0.93 9.83
C ARG A 221 0.63 -1.94 9.87
N ILE A 222 0.34 -3.21 9.56
CA ILE A 222 1.34 -4.29 9.53
C ILE A 222 2.47 -3.98 8.55
N LYS A 223 2.17 -3.41 7.38
CA LYS A 223 3.21 -3.01 6.43
C LYS A 223 4.07 -1.87 6.98
N SER A 224 3.51 -0.87 7.65
CA SER A 224 4.30 0.18 8.30
C SER A 224 5.25 -0.38 9.34
N ASP A 225 4.78 -1.31 10.18
CA ASP A 225 5.61 -1.98 11.18
C ASP A 225 6.76 -2.77 10.53
N LEU A 226 6.50 -3.44 9.41
CA LEU A 226 7.54 -4.13 8.64
C LEU A 226 8.61 -3.16 8.11
N ILE A 227 8.21 -1.98 7.62
CA ILE A 227 9.15 -0.95 7.15
C ILE A 227 9.98 -0.40 8.31
N LEU A 228 9.37 -0.18 9.49
CA LEU A 228 10.10 0.22 10.69
C LEU A 228 11.09 -0.86 11.14
N ALA A 229 10.69 -2.14 11.11
CA ALA A 229 11.61 -3.24 11.41
C ALA A 229 12.82 -3.24 10.47
N ALA A 230 12.60 -3.06 9.17
CA ALA A 230 13.69 -2.95 8.20
C ALA A 230 14.60 -1.73 8.46
N ALA A 231 14.02 -0.58 8.80
CA ALA A 231 14.78 0.63 9.13
C ALA A 231 15.62 0.47 10.41
N LEU A 232 15.09 -0.20 11.44
CA LEU A 232 15.82 -0.58 12.65
C LEU A 232 17.02 -1.48 12.31
N CYS A 233 16.82 -2.49 11.45
CA CYS A 233 17.91 -3.33 10.96
C CYS A 233 19.00 -2.50 10.25
N ALA A 234 18.60 -1.62 9.33
CA ALA A 234 19.54 -0.75 8.60
C ALA A 234 20.31 0.22 9.51
N ALA A 235 19.73 0.58 10.66
CA ALA A 235 20.35 1.41 11.69
C ALA A 235 21.20 0.62 12.71
N GLY A 236 21.38 -0.70 12.52
CA GLY A 236 22.14 -1.56 13.43
C GLY A 236 21.41 -1.93 14.73
N ARG A 237 20.10 -1.65 14.83
CA ARG A 237 19.25 -1.97 15.98
C ARG A 237 18.61 -3.36 15.80
N GLY A 238 19.47 -4.38 15.70
CA GLY A 238 19.09 -5.74 15.29
C GLY A 238 18.07 -6.43 16.20
N GLU A 239 18.19 -6.26 17.52
CA GLU A 239 17.27 -6.89 18.48
C GLU A 239 15.86 -6.31 18.38
N GLU A 240 15.73 -4.98 18.36
CA GLU A 240 14.45 -4.28 18.19
C GLU A 240 13.82 -4.59 16.81
N SER A 241 14.66 -4.68 15.78
CA SER A 241 14.22 -5.14 14.46
C SER A 241 13.65 -6.55 14.50
N ALA A 242 14.29 -7.48 15.21
CA ALA A 242 13.85 -8.86 15.29
C ALA A 242 12.53 -9.00 16.05
N GLU A 243 12.40 -8.36 17.22
CA GLU A 243 11.16 -8.37 17.99
C GLU A 243 9.97 -7.82 17.20
N LEU A 244 10.16 -6.71 16.48
CA LEU A 244 9.11 -6.12 15.66
C LEU A 244 8.78 -7.00 14.45
N ALA A 245 9.78 -7.56 13.77
CA ALA A 245 9.57 -8.45 12.64
C ALA A 245 8.86 -9.76 13.02
N GLU A 246 9.11 -10.31 14.22
CA GLU A 246 8.38 -11.47 14.75
C GLU A 246 6.90 -11.15 14.95
N ARG A 247 6.58 -10.00 15.59
CA ARG A 247 5.19 -9.53 15.71
C ARG A 247 4.51 -9.38 14.35
N VAL A 248 5.19 -8.77 13.37
CA VAL A 248 4.69 -8.65 12.00
C VAL A 248 4.42 -10.03 11.39
N ALA A 249 5.32 -10.99 11.55
CA ALA A 249 5.15 -12.33 11.00
C ALA A 249 3.94 -13.06 11.59
N ASP A 250 3.71 -12.91 12.90
CA ASP A 250 2.54 -13.45 13.60
C ASP A 250 1.25 -12.77 13.18
N ASP A 251 1.25 -11.44 13.08
CA ASP A 251 0.10 -10.65 12.63
C ASP A 251 -0.30 -11.03 11.20
N CYS A 252 0.68 -11.19 10.31
CA CYS A 252 0.45 -11.68 8.95
C CYS A 252 -0.09 -13.13 8.94
N ALA A 253 0.34 -13.98 9.86
CA ALA A 253 -0.15 -15.34 9.97
C ALA A 253 -1.64 -15.37 10.37
N ARG A 254 -2.04 -14.53 11.33
CA ARG A 254 -3.42 -14.38 11.81
C ARG A 254 -4.35 -13.75 10.77
N THR A 255 -3.84 -12.84 9.94
CA THR A 255 -4.63 -12.09 8.94
C THR A 255 -4.54 -12.63 7.52
N GLY A 256 -3.69 -13.65 7.28
CA GLY A 256 -3.52 -14.25 5.96
C GLY A 256 -2.74 -13.41 4.94
N LEU A 257 -1.93 -12.45 5.41
CA LEU A 257 -1.10 -11.58 4.55
C LEU A 257 0.21 -12.26 4.14
N VAL A 258 0.11 -13.28 3.29
CA VAL A 258 1.23 -14.17 2.90
C VAL A 258 2.47 -13.41 2.37
N PRO A 259 2.35 -12.41 1.47
CA PRO A 259 3.52 -11.69 0.97
C PRO A 259 4.26 -10.89 2.05
N LEU A 260 3.54 -10.30 3.01
CA LEU A 260 4.17 -9.58 4.11
C LEU A 260 4.83 -10.53 5.12
N ARG A 261 4.21 -11.70 5.37
CA ARG A 261 4.83 -12.75 6.18
C ARG A 261 6.14 -13.25 5.58
N TRP A 262 6.18 -13.42 4.25
CA TRP A 262 7.40 -13.77 3.53
C TRP A 262 8.50 -12.73 3.74
N ALA A 263 8.18 -11.44 3.58
CA ALA A 263 9.13 -10.35 3.76
C ALA A 263 9.62 -10.23 5.22
N ALA A 264 8.74 -10.41 6.21
CA ALA A 264 9.12 -10.46 7.61
C ALA A 264 10.07 -11.63 7.91
N ALA A 265 9.78 -12.82 7.37
CA ALA A 265 10.65 -13.99 7.51
C ALA A 265 12.03 -13.77 6.83
N MET A 266 12.07 -13.12 5.66
CA MET A 266 13.33 -12.72 5.01
C MET A 266 14.16 -11.82 5.92
N LEU A 267 13.55 -10.77 6.49
CA LEU A 267 14.23 -9.87 7.43
C LEU A 267 14.74 -10.63 8.65
N LEU A 268 13.91 -11.51 9.24
CA LEU A 268 14.28 -12.33 10.39
C LEU A 268 15.44 -13.28 10.10
N THR A 269 15.52 -13.87 8.90
CA THR A 269 16.70 -14.69 8.53
C THR A 269 17.99 -13.87 8.47
N ALA A 270 17.90 -12.57 8.18
CA ALA A 270 19.06 -11.67 8.16
C ALA A 270 19.49 -11.22 9.57
N VAL A 271 18.53 -10.89 10.45
CA VAL A 271 18.84 -10.37 11.80
C VAL A 271 18.99 -11.47 12.86
N ARG A 272 18.38 -12.64 12.66
CA ARG A 272 18.48 -13.82 13.54
C ARG A 272 18.66 -15.12 12.72
N PRO A 273 19.86 -15.37 12.16
CA PRO A 273 20.10 -16.52 11.27
C PRO A 273 19.83 -17.89 11.90
N THR A 274 19.93 -18.02 13.22
CA THR A 274 19.70 -19.27 13.95
C THR A 274 18.24 -19.49 14.39
N GLY A 275 17.33 -18.56 14.08
CA GLY A 275 15.93 -18.58 14.52
C GLY A 275 15.00 -19.51 13.74
N GLY A 276 15.47 -20.21 12.70
CA GLY A 276 14.67 -21.18 11.95
C GLY A 276 13.58 -20.58 11.06
N PHE A 277 13.68 -19.29 10.73
CA PHE A 277 12.70 -18.57 9.91
C PHE A 277 12.71 -18.97 8.42
N ASP A 278 13.71 -19.73 7.96
CA ASP A 278 13.82 -20.26 6.60
C ASP A 278 12.57 -21.06 6.20
N ARG A 279 12.05 -21.90 7.11
CA ARG A 279 10.85 -22.69 6.82
C ARG A 279 9.63 -21.80 6.57
N VAL A 280 9.46 -20.74 7.35
CA VAL A 280 8.35 -19.78 7.19
C VAL A 280 8.49 -19.04 5.86
N ARG A 281 9.71 -18.57 5.53
CA ARG A 281 10.02 -17.96 4.23
C ARG A 281 9.64 -18.91 3.10
N ASP A 282 10.12 -20.14 3.12
CA ASP A 282 9.94 -21.09 2.02
C ASP A 282 8.47 -21.53 1.86
N ASP A 283 7.74 -21.70 2.97
CA ASP A 283 6.30 -21.99 2.94
C ASP A 283 5.50 -20.83 2.32
N CYS A 284 5.83 -19.59 2.67
CA CYS A 284 5.18 -18.42 2.09
C CYS A 284 5.53 -18.27 0.61
N ALA A 285 6.79 -18.52 0.21
CA ALA A 285 7.20 -18.51 -1.18
C ALA A 285 6.42 -19.54 -2.02
N ARG A 286 6.26 -20.77 -1.52
CA ARG A 286 5.41 -21.79 -2.17
C ARG A 286 3.94 -21.36 -2.29
N ALA A 287 3.40 -20.71 -1.26
CA ALA A 287 2.03 -20.21 -1.30
C ALA A 287 1.86 -19.09 -2.35
N ILE A 288 2.82 -18.16 -2.44
CA ILE A 288 2.86 -17.09 -3.46
C ILE A 288 2.94 -17.70 -4.87
N ALA A 289 3.79 -18.72 -5.06
CA ALA A 289 3.91 -19.45 -6.31
C ALA A 289 2.58 -20.08 -6.75
N ARG A 290 1.89 -20.78 -5.84
CA ARG A 290 0.55 -21.34 -6.11
C ARG A 290 -0.49 -20.27 -6.43
N GLY A 291 -0.38 -19.09 -5.81
CA GLY A 291 -1.21 -17.94 -6.10
C GLY A 291 -0.87 -17.24 -7.43
N GLY A 292 0.14 -17.70 -8.16
CA GLY A 292 0.57 -17.16 -9.46
C GLY A 292 1.54 -15.98 -9.36
N GLY A 293 2.23 -15.80 -8.23
CA GLY A 293 3.37 -14.90 -8.10
C GLY A 293 4.70 -15.65 -8.25
N VAL A 294 5.67 -15.10 -8.96
CA VAL A 294 7.01 -15.69 -9.08
C VAL A 294 7.97 -14.73 -8.39
N LEU A 295 8.51 -15.13 -7.24
CA LEU A 295 9.53 -14.35 -6.54
C LEU A 295 10.84 -14.45 -7.34
N GLY A 296 11.40 -13.31 -7.72
CA GLY A 296 12.70 -13.20 -8.38
C GLY A 296 13.87 -13.17 -7.41
#